data_AF-A0A855FYW9-F1
#
_entry.id   AF-A0A855FYW9-F1
#
_cell.length_a   1.000
_cell.length_b   1.000
_cell.length_c   1.000
_cell.angle_alpha   90.00
_cell.angle_beta   90.00
_cell.angle_gamma   90.00
#
_symmetry.space_group_name_H-M   'P 1'
#
loop_
_entity.id
_entity.type
_entity.pdbx_description
1 polymer ?
#
loop_
_entity_poly.entity_id
_entity_poly.type
_entity_poly.pdbx_seq_one_letter_code
_entity_poly.pdbx_strand_id
1 'polypeptide(L)'
;MFLIFVGIIVIAFFLPLCGVWILVKLTDLAKAHPKPAKYILIIMFIILMVAGGLKIRDIYYEKSPYYFWNELIRKNPKPFNVSQEEFEAKNRAGYCWRDSKYYSKEELWHKAMKSLTGRMIYENKFYWDNKVVNDNGEFLPTEDECARWKGCRVFKIPMNPDKEKFLKEDSENEYDFWKGIDILIKHNEAQSFIFASDKNYVDDDFKLKNFILIHKLSNPSYLSVYDSNNCCTVFNKSEWSLIRKNYILKYIGIDTVVFRKKSKIPIDIDINSWGVGNFYLSVAYSESINVSEFLAKDKSETLKNTRKVYLLNNCGDVLYRPNYWQRR
;
A
#
# COMPACT_ATOMS: atom_id res chain seq x y z
N MET A 1 -24.24 24.14 -7.73
CA MET A 1 -24.47 25.36 -6.91
C MET A 1 -25.71 25.26 -6.03
N PHE A 2 -26.88 24.88 -6.56
CA PHE A 2 -28.12 24.71 -5.80
C PHE A 2 -28.04 23.70 -4.63
N LEU A 3 -27.46 22.51 -4.86
CA LEU A 3 -27.26 21.49 -3.81
C LEU A 3 -26.34 21.95 -2.67
N ILE A 4 -25.36 22.80 -2.96
CA ILE A 4 -24.45 23.37 -1.96
C ILE A 4 -25.20 24.40 -1.11
N PHE A 5 -26.05 25.22 -1.73
CA PHE A 5 -26.88 26.20 -1.05
C PHE A 5 -27.93 25.54 -0.14
N VAL A 6 -28.60 24.48 -0.63
CA VAL A 6 -29.52 23.67 0.17
C VAL A 6 -28.78 22.98 1.33
N GLY A 7 -27.60 22.43 1.08
CA GLY A 7 -26.75 21.83 2.12
C GLY A 7 -26.37 22.83 3.22
N ILE A 8 -25.99 24.06 2.85
CA ILE A 8 -25.67 25.13 3.80
C ILE A 8 -26.90 25.53 4.63
N ILE A 9 -28.07 25.67 4.02
CA ILE A 9 -29.32 26.02 4.73
C ILE A 9 -29.70 24.92 5.72
N VAL A 10 -29.63 23.65 5.31
CA VAL A 10 -29.94 22.51 6.19
C VAL A 10 -28.94 22.46 7.37
N ILE A 11 -27.66 22.70 7.13
CA ILE A 11 -26.64 22.66 8.19
C ILE A 11 -26.73 23.89 9.11
N ALA A 12 -27.00 25.08 8.56
CA ALA A 12 -27.00 26.32 9.33
C ALA A 12 -28.31 26.56 10.10
N PHE A 13 -29.45 26.06 9.64
CA PHE A 13 -30.75 26.31 10.28
C PHE A 13 -31.34 25.07 10.95
N PHE A 14 -31.35 23.91 10.29
CA PHE A 14 -32.02 22.73 10.84
C PHE A 14 -31.22 22.06 11.97
N LEU A 15 -29.89 21.97 11.84
CA LEU A 15 -29.04 21.37 12.88
C LEU A 15 -29.09 22.14 14.22
N PRO A 16 -29.04 23.49 14.24
CA PRO A 16 -29.23 24.25 15.48
C PRO A 16 -30.64 24.13 16.04
N LEU A 17 -31.69 24.16 15.20
CA LEU A 17 -33.07 23.99 15.65
C LEU A 17 -33.30 22.62 16.29
N CYS A 18 -32.77 21.55 15.69
CA CYS A 18 -32.80 20.21 16.28
C CYS A 18 -32.00 20.16 17.59
N GLY A 19 -30.84 20.84 17.67
CA GLY A 19 -30.05 20.95 18.90
C GLY A 19 -30.82 21.64 20.04
N VAL A 20 -31.48 22.76 19.74
CA VAL A 20 -32.34 23.48 20.69
C VAL A 20 -33.53 22.62 21.11
N TRP A 21 -34.18 21.92 20.19
CA TRP A 21 -35.31 21.04 20.49
C TRP A 21 -34.93 19.86 21.40
N ILE A 22 -33.76 19.25 21.14
CA ILE A 22 -33.19 18.20 21.99
C ILE A 22 -32.88 18.75 23.40
N LEU A 23 -32.29 19.95 23.48
CA LEU A 23 -32.02 20.63 24.74
C LEU A 23 -33.30 20.89 25.53
N VAL A 24 -34.35 21.42 24.90
CA VAL A 24 -35.66 21.69 25.54
C VAL A 24 -36.28 20.41 26.08
N LYS A 25 -36.31 19.33 25.29
CA LYS A 25 -36.83 18.04 25.76
C LYS A 25 -36.01 17.44 26.89
N LEU A 26 -34.68 17.63 26.89
CA LEU A 26 -33.81 17.21 27.97
C LEU A 26 -34.06 18.02 29.25
N THR A 27 -34.30 19.33 29.17
CA THR A 27 -34.66 20.16 30.34
C THR A 27 -36.03 19.80 30.89
N ASP A 28 -37.01 19.52 30.06
CA ASP A 28 -38.35 19.09 30.50
C ASP A 28 -38.29 17.71 31.18
N LEU A 29 -37.53 16.77 30.61
CA LEU A 29 -37.29 15.46 31.22
C LEU A 29 -36.50 15.57 32.54
N ALA A 30 -35.53 16.49 32.62
CA ALA A 30 -34.75 16.74 33.84
C ALA A 30 -35.58 17.35 34.96
N LYS A 31 -36.56 18.19 34.63
CA LYS A 31 -37.52 18.73 35.61
C LYS A 31 -38.51 17.67 36.09
N ALA A 32 -39.01 16.81 35.20
CA ALA A 32 -39.99 15.78 35.53
C ALA A 32 -39.38 14.56 36.26
N HIS A 33 -38.18 14.13 35.84
CA HIS A 33 -37.51 12.93 36.37
C HIS A 33 -35.98 13.14 36.47
N PRO A 34 -35.50 13.80 37.55
CA PRO A 34 -34.11 14.25 37.65
C PRO A 34 -33.08 13.11 37.73
N LYS A 35 -33.43 11.96 38.32
CA LYS A 35 -32.55 10.77 38.39
C LYS A 35 -32.29 10.15 37.00
N PRO A 36 -33.31 9.73 36.22
CA PRO A 36 -33.08 9.13 34.89
C PRO A 36 -32.53 10.14 33.87
N ALA A 37 -32.91 11.43 33.94
CA ALA A 37 -32.35 12.45 33.05
C ALA A 37 -30.84 12.65 33.24
N LYS A 38 -30.35 12.58 34.49
CA LYS A 38 -28.90 12.61 34.79
C LYS A 38 -28.16 11.46 34.12
N TYR A 39 -28.71 10.24 34.15
CA TYR A 39 -28.08 9.08 33.51
C TYR A 39 -28.11 9.17 31.98
N ILE A 40 -29.21 9.64 31.39
CA ILE A 40 -29.31 9.85 29.93
C ILE A 40 -28.28 10.87 29.44
N LEU A 41 -28.10 11.98 30.15
CA LEU A 41 -27.08 12.99 29.83
C LEU A 41 -25.66 12.42 29.91
N ILE A 42 -25.36 11.65 30.96
CA ILE A 42 -24.05 10.99 31.12
C ILE A 42 -23.81 10.01 29.96
N ILE A 43 -24.79 9.19 29.60
CA ILE A 43 -24.68 8.22 28.49
C ILE A 43 -24.45 8.96 27.15
N MET A 44 -25.22 10.01 26.87
CA MET A 44 -25.04 10.82 25.66
C MET A 44 -23.65 11.47 25.60
N PHE A 45 -23.15 11.97 26.73
CA PHE A 45 -21.82 12.57 26.81
C PHE A 45 -20.71 11.52 26.57
N ILE A 46 -20.86 10.31 27.12
CA ILE A 46 -19.93 9.20 26.86
C ILE A 46 -19.95 8.83 25.38
N ILE A 47 -21.13 8.70 24.76
CA ILE A 47 -21.26 8.40 23.32
C ILE A 47 -20.58 9.48 22.47
N LEU A 48 -20.77 10.77 22.80
CA LEU A 48 -20.13 11.88 22.10
C LEU A 48 -18.61 11.88 22.27
N MET A 49 -18.10 11.62 23.47
CA MET A 49 -16.66 11.50 23.72
C MET A 49 -16.05 10.32 22.98
N VAL A 50 -16.74 9.17 22.93
CA VAL A 50 -16.29 7.99 22.17
C VAL A 50 -16.29 8.29 20.66
N ALA A 51 -17.38 8.84 20.11
CA ALA A 51 -17.48 9.17 18.69
C ALA A 51 -16.47 10.25 18.27
N GLY A 52 -16.31 11.31 19.08
CA GLY A 52 -15.32 12.36 18.88
C GLY A 52 -13.89 11.82 18.97
N GLY A 53 -13.59 11.01 19.98
CA GLY A 53 -12.29 10.36 20.16
C GLY A 53 -11.91 9.44 19.01
N LEU A 54 -12.87 8.63 18.51
CA LEU A 54 -12.66 7.77 17.34
C LEU A 54 -12.35 8.61 16.09
N LYS A 55 -13.08 9.71 15.85
CA LYS A 55 -12.87 10.58 14.70
C LYS A 55 -11.52 11.32 14.76
N ILE A 56 -11.11 11.79 15.94
CA ILE A 56 -9.79 12.40 16.16
C ILE A 56 -8.68 11.38 15.92
N ARG A 57 -8.86 10.15 16.41
CA ARG A 57 -7.92 9.05 16.19
C ARG A 57 -7.75 8.75 14.71
N ASP A 58 -8.83 8.69 13.94
CA ASP A 58 -8.77 8.42 12.50
C ASP A 58 -8.03 9.54 11.75
N ILE A 59 -8.30 10.82 12.08
CA ILE A 59 -7.58 11.97 11.52
C ILE A 59 -6.09 11.92 11.86
N TYR A 60 -5.75 11.58 13.12
CA TYR A 60 -4.38 11.43 13.56
C TYR A 60 -3.66 10.38 12.72
N TYR A 61 -4.28 9.22 12.48
CA TYR A 61 -3.68 8.16 11.68
C TYR A 61 -3.55 8.52 10.20
N GLU A 62 -4.55 9.18 9.60
CA GLU A 62 -4.55 9.54 8.18
C GLU A 62 -3.53 10.64 7.82
N LYS A 63 -3.32 11.60 8.72
CA LYS A 63 -2.39 12.72 8.54
C LYS A 63 -1.05 12.52 9.24
N SER A 64 -0.84 11.36 9.88
CA SER A 64 0.42 11.05 10.56
C SER A 64 1.57 10.92 9.57
N PRO A 65 2.79 11.37 9.95
CA PRO A 65 3.98 11.00 9.21
C PRO A 65 4.28 9.50 9.22
N TYR A 66 3.60 8.75 10.08
CA TYR A 66 3.69 7.30 10.23
C TYR A 66 2.52 6.56 9.57
N TYR A 67 1.81 7.18 8.60
CA TYR A 67 0.62 6.59 7.97
C TYR A 67 0.84 5.14 7.51
N PHE A 68 1.88 4.87 6.71
CA PHE A 68 2.15 3.51 6.20
C PHE A 68 2.53 2.52 7.31
N TRP A 69 3.25 2.99 8.32
CA TRP A 69 3.56 2.20 9.51
C TRP A 69 2.28 1.81 10.26
N ASN A 70 1.43 2.79 10.58
CA ASN A 70 0.20 2.57 11.33
C ASN A 70 -0.78 1.66 10.57
N GLU A 71 -0.88 1.84 9.25
CA GLU A 71 -1.70 0.97 8.40
C GLU A 71 -1.22 -0.49 8.47
N LEU A 72 0.11 -0.71 8.46
CA LEU A 72 0.70 -2.04 8.57
C LEU A 72 0.46 -2.69 9.93
N ILE A 73 0.65 -1.95 11.02
CA ILE A 73 0.44 -2.46 12.39
C ILE A 73 -1.03 -2.81 12.62
N ARG A 74 -1.98 -2.02 12.09
CA ARG A 74 -3.41 -2.28 12.22
C ARG A 74 -3.84 -3.61 11.59
N LYS A 75 -3.12 -4.10 10.58
CA LYS A 75 -3.42 -5.40 9.94
C LYS A 75 -3.02 -6.60 10.79
N ASN A 76 -2.18 -6.43 11.82
CA ASN A 76 -1.72 -7.50 12.69
C ASN A 76 -1.76 -7.06 14.16
N PRO A 77 -2.95 -6.78 14.72
CA PRO A 77 -3.07 -6.22 16.05
C PRO A 77 -2.73 -7.26 17.13
N LYS A 78 -2.33 -6.75 18.30
CA LYS A 78 -2.19 -7.57 19.51
C LYS A 78 -3.55 -8.11 19.96
N PRO A 79 -3.70 -9.42 20.21
CA PRO A 79 -4.92 -9.96 20.82
C PRO A 79 -5.12 -9.45 22.25
N PHE A 80 -6.38 -9.26 22.66
CA PHE A 80 -6.72 -8.68 23.96
C PHE A 80 -6.25 -9.54 25.15
N ASN A 81 -6.27 -10.86 25.01
CA ASN A 81 -5.95 -11.83 26.05
C ASN A 81 -4.47 -12.23 26.09
N VAL A 82 -3.59 -11.53 25.36
CA VAL A 82 -2.17 -11.84 25.27
C VAL A 82 -1.37 -10.76 26.01
N SER A 83 -0.39 -11.18 26.82
CA SER A 83 0.48 -10.23 27.52
C SER A 83 1.34 -9.44 26.51
N GLN A 84 1.84 -8.27 26.91
CA GLN A 84 2.74 -7.51 26.03
C GLN A 84 4.03 -8.30 25.73
N GLU A 85 4.57 -8.96 26.75
CA GLU A 85 5.79 -9.75 26.63
C GLU A 85 5.62 -10.94 25.66
N GLU A 86 4.51 -11.68 25.74
CA GLU A 86 4.22 -12.77 24.81
C GLU A 86 4.02 -12.24 23.38
N PHE A 87 3.29 -11.13 23.24
CA PHE A 87 3.07 -10.47 21.95
C PHE A 87 4.39 -10.16 21.26
N GLU A 88 5.30 -9.49 21.97
CA GLU A 88 6.60 -9.08 21.45
C GLU A 88 7.53 -10.28 21.21
N ALA A 89 7.55 -11.27 22.11
CA ALA A 89 8.37 -12.46 21.96
C ALA A 89 8.00 -13.25 20.70
N LYS A 90 6.71 -13.53 20.49
CA LYS A 90 6.23 -14.20 19.27
C LYS A 90 6.40 -13.34 18.02
N ASN A 91 6.25 -12.02 18.15
CA ASN A 91 6.55 -11.11 17.04
C ASN A 91 8.02 -11.19 16.61
N ARG A 92 8.97 -11.15 17.55
CA ARG A 92 10.40 -11.31 17.27
C ARG A 92 10.73 -12.67 16.69
N ALA A 93 9.94 -13.71 17.01
CA ALA A 93 10.05 -15.05 16.42
C ALA A 93 9.41 -15.17 15.02
N GLY A 94 8.75 -14.15 14.50
CA GLY A 94 8.13 -14.17 13.17
C GLY A 94 6.67 -14.66 13.14
N TYR A 95 5.97 -14.72 14.27
CA TYR A 95 4.57 -15.14 14.34
C TYR A 95 3.62 -14.11 13.74
N CYS A 96 2.68 -14.54 12.90
CA CYS A 96 1.57 -13.73 12.44
C CYS A 96 0.38 -13.90 13.38
N TRP A 97 0.01 -12.82 14.09
CA TRP A 97 -1.13 -12.82 15.01
C TRP A 97 -2.48 -12.84 14.29
N ARG A 98 -2.60 -12.12 13.18
CA ARG A 98 -3.81 -12.10 12.34
C ARG A 98 -4.24 -13.50 11.92
N ASP A 99 -3.27 -14.29 11.45
CA ASP A 99 -3.50 -15.60 10.85
C ASP A 99 -3.15 -16.75 11.83
N SER A 100 -2.75 -16.41 13.06
CA SER A 100 -2.37 -17.32 14.16
C SER A 100 -1.39 -18.43 13.77
N LYS A 101 -0.35 -18.10 12.98
CA LYS A 101 0.67 -19.06 12.58
C LYS A 101 2.01 -18.45 12.20
N TYR A 102 3.02 -19.30 12.08
CA TYR A 102 4.29 -18.98 11.43
C TYR A 102 4.19 -19.31 9.94
N TYR A 103 4.70 -18.42 9.10
CA TYR A 103 4.73 -18.61 7.67
C TYR A 103 6.09 -19.11 7.20
N SER A 104 6.08 -20.01 6.21
CA SER A 104 7.27 -20.30 5.43
C SER A 104 7.66 -19.08 4.57
N LYS A 105 8.93 -19.02 4.14
CA LYS A 105 9.40 -17.96 3.21
C LYS A 105 8.60 -17.93 1.91
N GLU A 106 8.17 -19.09 1.43
CA GLU A 106 7.36 -19.21 0.22
C GLU A 106 5.95 -18.64 0.40
N GLU A 107 5.25 -18.98 1.49
CA GLU A 107 3.95 -18.36 1.79
C GLU A 107 4.07 -16.84 1.98
N LEU A 108 5.12 -16.38 2.65
CA LEU A 108 5.42 -14.95 2.78
C LEU A 108 5.66 -14.31 1.43
N TRP A 109 6.32 -14.99 0.50
CA TRP A 109 6.53 -14.48 -0.85
C TRP A 109 5.20 -14.22 -1.56
N HIS A 110 4.27 -15.18 -1.54
CA HIS A 110 2.96 -15.02 -2.21
C HIS A 110 2.17 -13.84 -1.61
N LYS A 111 2.15 -13.76 -0.27
CA LYS A 111 1.50 -12.66 0.45
C LYS A 111 2.16 -11.31 0.17
N ALA A 112 3.49 -11.27 0.13
CA ALA A 112 4.26 -10.07 -0.15
C ALA A 112 4.06 -9.58 -1.59
N MET A 113 3.95 -10.49 -2.57
CA MET A 113 3.63 -10.12 -3.96
C MET A 113 2.21 -9.57 -4.10
N LYS A 114 1.22 -10.18 -3.45
CA LYS A 114 -0.14 -9.63 -3.39
C LYS A 114 -0.15 -8.25 -2.75
N SER A 115 0.53 -8.10 -1.61
CA SER A 115 0.64 -6.84 -0.87
C SER A 115 1.34 -5.74 -1.70
N LEU A 116 2.47 -6.07 -2.33
CA LEU A 116 3.22 -5.15 -3.20
C LEU A 116 2.37 -4.70 -4.39
N THR A 117 1.66 -5.62 -5.05
CA THR A 117 0.73 -5.29 -6.14
C THR A 117 -0.37 -4.34 -5.66
N GLY A 118 -0.93 -4.59 -4.47
CA GLY A 118 -1.87 -3.67 -3.83
C GLY A 118 -1.29 -2.28 -3.58
N ARG A 119 0.01 -2.16 -3.31
CA ARG A 119 0.68 -0.87 -3.17
C ARG A 119 0.87 -0.14 -4.50
N MET A 120 1.15 -0.86 -5.58
CA MET A 120 1.18 -0.28 -6.94
C MET A 120 -0.20 0.25 -7.34
N ILE A 121 -1.26 -0.51 -7.06
CA ILE A 121 -2.65 -0.09 -7.26
C ILE A 121 -2.98 1.14 -6.42
N TYR A 122 -2.58 1.16 -5.14
CA TYR A 122 -2.74 2.31 -4.26
C TYR A 122 -2.04 3.57 -4.81
N GLU A 123 -0.82 3.42 -5.32
CA GLU A 123 -0.09 4.51 -5.97
C GLU A 123 -0.83 5.02 -7.21
N ASN A 124 -1.31 4.12 -8.07
CA ASN A 124 -2.11 4.49 -9.25
C ASN A 124 -3.39 5.25 -8.89
N LYS A 125 -4.01 4.96 -7.74
CA LYS A 125 -5.17 5.71 -7.27
C LYS A 125 -4.86 7.19 -7.03
N PHE A 126 -3.64 7.57 -6.66
CA PHE A 126 -3.29 8.99 -6.55
C PHE A 126 -3.35 9.71 -7.90
N TYR A 127 -2.98 9.01 -8.98
CA TYR A 127 -3.06 9.55 -10.32
C TYR A 127 -4.51 9.68 -10.79
N TRP A 128 -5.34 8.65 -10.56
CA TRP A 128 -6.79 8.71 -10.83
C TRP A 128 -7.52 9.78 -10.02
N ASP A 129 -7.10 10.04 -8.79
CA ASP A 129 -7.73 11.04 -7.92
C ASP A 129 -7.17 12.48 -8.13
N ASN A 130 -6.28 12.71 -9.11
CA ASN A 130 -5.54 13.98 -9.32
C ASN A 130 -4.83 14.49 -8.04
N LYS A 131 -4.30 13.56 -7.24
CA LYS A 131 -3.61 13.85 -5.96
C LYS A 131 -2.09 13.85 -6.08
N VAL A 132 -1.56 13.72 -7.29
CA VAL A 132 -0.13 13.86 -7.56
C VAL A 132 0.22 15.34 -7.49
N VAL A 133 1.28 15.67 -6.77
CA VAL A 133 1.69 17.05 -6.49
C VAL A 133 3.13 17.25 -6.95
N ASN A 134 3.37 18.30 -7.74
CA ASN A 134 4.71 18.69 -8.18
C ASN A 134 5.54 19.31 -7.04
N ASP A 135 6.80 19.65 -7.29
CA ASP A 135 7.67 20.24 -6.27
C ASP A 135 7.18 21.61 -5.75
N ASN A 136 6.35 22.31 -6.53
CA ASN A 136 5.73 23.59 -6.16
C ASN A 136 4.46 23.42 -5.30
N GLY A 137 4.00 22.18 -5.07
CA GLY A 137 2.79 21.93 -4.30
C GLY A 137 1.49 21.95 -5.11
N GLU A 138 1.58 22.05 -6.45
CA GLU A 138 0.42 22.09 -7.34
C GLU A 138 -0.01 20.69 -7.77
N PHE A 139 -1.34 20.47 -7.83
CA PHE A 139 -1.91 19.21 -8.30
C PHE A 139 -1.78 19.08 -9.81
N LEU A 140 -1.33 17.92 -10.26
CA LEU A 140 -1.23 17.57 -11.67
C LEU A 140 -2.54 16.90 -12.15
N PRO A 141 -3.07 17.24 -13.34
CA PRO A 141 -4.29 16.64 -13.90
C PRO A 141 -3.99 15.25 -14.50
N THR A 142 -3.57 14.31 -13.65
CA THR A 142 -3.10 12.98 -14.04
C THR A 142 -4.21 12.00 -14.42
N GLU A 143 -5.46 12.26 -14.07
CA GLU A 143 -6.61 11.40 -14.39
C GLU A 143 -6.82 11.29 -15.90
N ASP A 144 -6.81 12.43 -16.60
CA ASP A 144 -6.97 12.49 -18.05
C ASP A 144 -5.83 11.75 -18.76
N GLU A 145 -4.62 11.81 -18.21
CA GLU A 145 -3.47 11.04 -18.70
C GLU A 145 -3.67 9.53 -18.49
N CYS A 146 -4.13 9.10 -17.30
CA CYS A 146 -4.45 7.70 -17.04
C CYS A 146 -5.46 7.16 -18.06
N ALA A 147 -6.51 7.94 -18.35
CA ALA A 147 -7.54 7.59 -19.33
C ALA A 147 -6.97 7.53 -20.75
N ARG A 148 -6.28 8.60 -21.18
CA ARG A 148 -5.71 8.74 -22.53
C ARG A 148 -4.72 7.63 -22.86
N TRP A 149 -3.82 7.30 -21.94
CA TRP A 149 -2.72 6.37 -22.19
C TRP A 149 -3.02 4.94 -21.77
N LYS A 150 -4.26 4.67 -21.34
CA LYS A 150 -4.61 3.41 -20.70
C LYS A 150 -3.58 3.07 -19.60
N GLY A 151 -3.21 4.09 -18.82
CA GLY A 151 -2.21 4.03 -17.76
C GLY A 151 -2.83 3.72 -16.39
N CYS A 152 -2.05 3.96 -15.34
CA CYS A 152 -2.45 3.89 -13.94
C CYS A 152 -3.11 2.57 -13.57
N ARG A 153 -2.44 1.47 -13.94
CA ARG A 153 -2.90 0.10 -13.72
C ARG A 153 -1.72 -0.85 -13.56
N VAL A 154 -2.01 -2.00 -12.99
CA VAL A 154 -1.06 -3.11 -12.90
C VAL A 154 -1.55 -4.23 -13.80
N PHE A 155 -0.68 -4.73 -14.66
CA PHE A 155 -0.96 -5.91 -15.47
C PHE A 155 -0.26 -7.12 -14.88
N LYS A 156 -0.98 -8.24 -14.80
CA LYS A 156 -0.40 -9.55 -14.53
C LYS A 156 -0.58 -10.41 -15.78
N ILE A 157 0.55 -10.81 -16.35
CA ILE A 157 0.60 -11.59 -17.58
C ILE A 157 1.17 -12.97 -17.24
N PRO A 158 0.41 -14.07 -17.39
CA PRO A 158 0.95 -15.40 -17.16
C PRO A 158 2.03 -15.69 -18.21
N MET A 159 3.18 -16.21 -17.78
CA MET A 159 4.26 -16.61 -18.68
C MET A 159 3.91 -17.95 -19.34
N ASN A 160 4.21 -18.05 -20.63
CA ASN A 160 4.16 -19.29 -21.41
C ASN A 160 5.30 -19.27 -22.45
N PRO A 161 5.63 -20.42 -23.06
CA PRO A 161 6.76 -20.50 -24.00
C PRO A 161 6.68 -19.53 -25.17
N ASP A 162 5.47 -19.26 -25.69
CA ASP A 162 5.27 -18.33 -26.80
C ASP A 162 5.56 -16.88 -26.39
N LYS A 163 5.16 -16.49 -25.18
CA LYS A 163 5.45 -15.16 -24.61
C LYS A 163 6.93 -15.01 -24.26
N GLU A 164 7.58 -16.08 -23.80
CA GLU A 164 9.04 -16.09 -23.61
C GLU A 164 9.79 -15.90 -24.92
N LYS A 165 9.33 -16.56 -26.00
CA LYS A 165 9.89 -16.40 -27.34
C LYS A 165 9.66 -14.99 -27.88
N PHE A 166 8.44 -14.47 -27.75
CA PHE A 166 8.10 -13.09 -28.14
C PHE A 166 8.97 -12.06 -27.43
N LEU A 167 9.19 -12.22 -26.12
CA LEU A 167 10.07 -11.34 -25.35
C LEU A 167 11.50 -11.34 -25.88
N LYS A 168 12.04 -12.53 -26.22
CA LYS A 168 13.40 -12.70 -26.75
C LYS A 168 13.61 -12.09 -28.13
N GLU A 169 12.59 -12.11 -28.99
CA GLU A 169 12.73 -11.71 -30.41
C GLU A 169 12.59 -10.20 -30.66
N ASP A 170 11.87 -9.45 -29.82
CA ASP A 170 11.42 -8.07 -30.13
C ASP A 170 12.35 -6.96 -29.56
N SER A 171 13.67 -7.20 -29.44
CA SER A 171 14.50 -6.45 -28.48
C SER A 171 15.87 -5.92 -28.93
N GLU A 172 15.94 -5.35 -30.14
CA GLU A 172 17.18 -4.72 -30.64
C GLU A 172 17.37 -3.25 -30.17
N ASN A 173 16.35 -2.56 -29.63
CA ASN A 173 16.48 -1.21 -29.06
C ASN A 173 15.38 -0.86 -28.01
N GLU A 174 15.57 0.23 -27.26
CA GLU A 174 14.66 0.69 -26.18
C GLU A 174 13.25 1.04 -26.67
N TYR A 175 13.10 1.53 -27.90
CA TYR A 175 11.79 1.86 -28.47
C TYR A 175 10.96 0.60 -28.78
N ASP A 176 11.64 -0.44 -29.27
CA ASP A 176 11.03 -1.74 -29.55
C ASP A 176 10.60 -2.45 -28.25
N PHE A 177 11.30 -2.22 -27.13
CA PHE A 177 10.88 -2.70 -25.81
C PHE A 177 9.49 -2.19 -25.38
N TRP A 178 9.24 -0.88 -25.51
CA TRP A 178 7.95 -0.28 -25.14
C TRP A 178 6.81 -0.81 -26.03
N LYS A 179 7.10 -0.99 -27.32
CA LYS A 179 6.17 -1.57 -28.29
C LYS A 179 5.86 -3.04 -27.96
N GLY A 180 6.87 -3.83 -27.61
CA GLY A 180 6.74 -5.22 -27.18
C GLY A 180 5.87 -5.36 -25.93
N ILE A 181 6.02 -4.48 -24.93
CA ILE A 181 5.17 -4.47 -23.73
C ILE A 181 3.72 -4.14 -24.07
N ASP A 182 3.47 -3.12 -24.90
CA ASP A 182 2.10 -2.78 -25.32
C ASP A 182 1.46 -3.90 -26.16
N ILE A 183 2.23 -4.63 -26.98
CA ILE A 183 1.77 -5.84 -27.69
C ILE A 183 1.43 -6.94 -26.69
N LEU A 184 2.32 -7.22 -25.73
CA LEU A 184 2.08 -8.23 -24.69
C LEU A 184 0.79 -7.94 -23.92
N ILE A 185 0.56 -6.69 -23.54
CA ILE A 185 -0.67 -6.29 -22.86
C ILE A 185 -1.91 -6.50 -23.74
N LYS A 186 -1.84 -6.16 -25.03
CA LYS A 186 -2.97 -6.27 -25.97
C LYS A 186 -3.35 -7.71 -26.32
N HIS A 187 -2.39 -8.64 -26.36
CA HIS A 187 -2.59 -9.96 -26.96
C HIS A 187 -2.76 -11.13 -25.97
N ASN A 188 -2.45 -10.99 -24.68
CA ASN A 188 -2.10 -12.15 -23.84
C ASN A 188 -3.01 -12.48 -22.64
N GLU A 189 -4.31 -12.20 -22.72
CA GLU A 189 -5.24 -12.44 -21.59
C GLU A 189 -4.76 -11.77 -20.28
N ALA A 190 -4.10 -10.62 -20.41
CA ALA A 190 -3.52 -9.92 -19.27
C ALA A 190 -4.63 -9.55 -18.28
N GLN A 191 -4.45 -9.94 -17.02
CA GLN A 191 -5.31 -9.43 -15.96
C GLN A 191 -4.89 -8.00 -15.66
N SER A 192 -5.85 -7.08 -15.71
CA SER A 192 -5.63 -5.66 -15.41
C SER A 192 -6.25 -5.32 -14.06
N PHE A 193 -5.46 -4.71 -13.19
CA PHE A 193 -5.87 -4.23 -11.87
C PHE A 193 -5.76 -2.70 -11.83
N ILE A 194 -6.90 -2.03 -11.67
CA ILE A 194 -7.02 -0.58 -11.57
C ILE A 194 -7.28 -0.18 -10.12
N PHE A 195 -8.15 -0.93 -9.43
CA PHE A 195 -8.54 -0.66 -8.05
C PHE A 195 -8.37 -1.88 -7.15
N ALA A 196 -8.15 -1.63 -5.86
CA ALA A 196 -8.01 -2.70 -4.87
C ALA A 196 -9.32 -3.49 -4.64
N SER A 197 -10.45 -2.93 -5.12
CA SER A 197 -11.77 -3.57 -5.12
C SER A 197 -12.02 -4.42 -6.37
N ASP A 198 -11.12 -4.42 -7.36
CA ASP A 198 -11.34 -5.20 -8.57
C ASP A 198 -11.37 -6.69 -8.22
N LYS A 199 -12.44 -7.38 -8.63
CA LYS A 199 -12.68 -8.77 -8.26
C LYS A 199 -11.52 -9.69 -8.66
N ASN A 200 -10.96 -9.48 -9.84
CA ASN A 200 -9.81 -10.22 -10.34
C ASN A 200 -8.54 -10.02 -9.48
N TYR A 201 -8.34 -8.87 -8.83
CA TYR A 201 -7.26 -8.68 -7.86
C TYR A 201 -7.59 -9.31 -6.50
N VAL A 202 -8.83 -9.15 -6.03
CA VAL A 202 -9.29 -9.72 -4.75
C VAL A 202 -9.12 -11.24 -4.74
N ASP A 203 -9.57 -11.89 -5.82
CA ASP A 203 -9.57 -13.35 -6.00
C ASP A 203 -8.18 -13.93 -6.34
N ASP A 204 -7.20 -13.08 -6.69
CA ASP A 204 -5.84 -13.52 -7.03
C ASP A 204 -4.97 -13.68 -5.78
N ASP A 205 -4.64 -14.93 -5.45
CA ASP A 205 -3.78 -15.27 -4.32
C ASP A 205 -2.29 -15.31 -4.66
N PHE A 206 -1.90 -14.99 -5.90
CA PHE A 206 -0.50 -14.99 -6.37
C PHE A 206 0.22 -16.33 -6.16
N LYS A 207 -0.52 -17.46 -6.11
CA LYS A 207 0.02 -18.81 -5.82
C LYS A 207 1.01 -19.32 -6.87
N LEU A 208 0.86 -18.92 -8.13
CA LEU A 208 1.72 -19.37 -9.22
C LEU A 208 2.85 -18.37 -9.44
N LYS A 209 4.11 -18.81 -9.31
CA LYS A 209 5.32 -18.05 -9.66
C LYS A 209 5.61 -18.22 -11.14
N ASN A 210 4.70 -17.78 -12.01
CA ASN A 210 4.91 -17.88 -13.45
C ASN A 210 4.17 -16.77 -14.20
N PHE A 211 4.49 -15.53 -13.84
CA PHE A 211 3.91 -14.34 -14.45
C PHE A 211 4.90 -13.18 -14.49
N ILE A 212 4.60 -12.24 -15.38
CA ILE A 212 5.19 -10.91 -15.42
C ILE A 212 4.17 -9.93 -14.84
N LEU A 213 4.62 -9.09 -13.91
CA LEU A 213 3.86 -7.97 -13.39
C LEU A 213 4.38 -6.69 -14.03
N ILE A 214 3.49 -5.86 -14.54
CA ILE A 214 3.82 -4.56 -15.13
C ILE A 214 3.06 -3.50 -14.35
N HIS A 215 3.79 -2.61 -13.69
CA HIS A 215 3.22 -1.43 -13.06
C HIS A 215 3.32 -0.25 -14.03
N LYS A 216 2.20 0.25 -14.55
CA LYS A 216 2.14 1.39 -15.49
C LYS A 216 1.53 2.61 -14.81
N LEU A 217 2.24 3.74 -14.82
CA LEU A 217 1.77 5.03 -14.27
C LEU A 217 0.95 5.81 -15.33
N SER A 218 0.75 7.12 -15.15
CA SER A 218 -0.07 7.94 -16.05
C SER A 218 0.57 8.18 -17.42
N ASN A 219 1.89 8.33 -17.47
CA ASN A 219 2.64 8.50 -18.71
C ASN A 219 3.19 7.15 -19.21
N PRO A 220 3.02 6.82 -20.50
CA PRO A 220 3.42 5.53 -21.08
C PRO A 220 4.91 5.21 -20.94
N SER A 221 5.76 6.24 -20.79
CA SER A 221 7.22 6.09 -20.60
C SER A 221 7.61 5.68 -19.18
N TYR A 222 6.66 5.64 -18.24
CA TYR A 222 6.91 5.27 -16.85
C TYR A 222 6.20 3.97 -16.51
N LEU A 223 6.93 2.87 -16.68
CA LEU A 223 6.53 1.56 -16.18
C LEU A 223 7.65 0.88 -15.42
N SER A 224 7.28 -0.15 -14.66
CA SER A 224 8.22 -1.06 -14.03
C SER A 224 7.80 -2.49 -14.31
N VAL A 225 8.74 -3.33 -14.75
CA VAL A 225 8.50 -4.75 -15.02
C VAL A 225 9.12 -5.63 -13.95
N TYR A 226 8.35 -6.62 -13.48
CA TYR A 226 8.74 -7.60 -12.47
C TYR A 226 8.45 -9.01 -12.98
N ASP A 227 9.46 -9.86 -13.05
CA ASP A 227 9.34 -11.28 -13.36
C ASP A 227 9.18 -12.03 -12.04
N SER A 228 8.03 -12.67 -11.82
CA SER A 228 7.78 -13.43 -10.59
C SER A 228 8.85 -14.48 -10.26
N ASN A 229 9.53 -15.04 -11.27
CA ASN A 229 10.56 -16.05 -11.06
C ASN A 229 11.87 -15.48 -10.53
N ASN A 230 12.25 -14.27 -10.97
CA ASN A 230 13.57 -13.71 -10.72
C ASN A 230 13.56 -12.37 -9.94
N CYS A 231 12.45 -11.64 -9.94
CA CYS A 231 12.36 -10.31 -9.33
C CYS A 231 12.54 -10.36 -7.82
N CYS A 232 11.96 -11.37 -7.19
CA CYS A 232 11.47 -11.18 -5.84
C CYS A 232 11.96 -12.29 -4.91
N THR A 233 12.70 -11.91 -3.87
CA THR A 233 13.25 -12.84 -2.87
C THR A 233 12.87 -12.38 -1.48
N VAL A 234 12.33 -13.29 -0.67
CA VAL A 234 12.13 -13.04 0.77
C VAL A 234 13.41 -13.39 1.52
N PHE A 235 13.87 -12.48 2.37
CA PHE A 235 14.95 -12.70 3.32
C PHE A 235 14.41 -12.74 4.74
N ASN A 236 14.92 -13.63 5.58
CA ASN A 236 14.79 -13.52 7.02
C ASN A 236 15.81 -12.49 7.57
N LYS A 237 15.67 -12.14 8.84
CA LYS A 237 16.53 -11.16 9.51
C LYS A 237 18.03 -11.49 9.41
N SER A 238 18.41 -12.76 9.56
CA SER A 238 19.81 -13.21 9.52
C SER A 238 20.39 -13.07 8.11
N GLU A 239 19.66 -13.51 7.09
CA GLU A 239 20.03 -13.36 5.67
C GLU A 239 20.15 -11.87 5.29
N TRP A 240 19.19 -11.05 5.73
CA TRP A 240 19.21 -9.61 5.48
C TRP A 240 20.43 -8.94 6.11
N SER A 241 20.75 -9.25 7.37
CA SER A 241 21.89 -8.67 8.09
C SER A 241 23.22 -8.85 7.34
N LEU A 242 23.42 -9.96 6.61
CA LEU A 242 24.63 -10.22 5.83
C LEU A 242 24.81 -9.25 4.65
N ILE A 243 23.71 -8.84 4.02
CA ILE A 243 23.74 -7.99 2.81
C ILE A 243 23.36 -6.53 3.07
N ARG A 244 22.72 -6.22 4.22
CA ARG A 244 22.18 -4.90 4.58
C ARG A 244 23.19 -3.76 4.45
N LYS A 245 24.49 -4.03 4.70
CA LYS A 245 25.58 -3.05 4.59
C LYS A 245 25.65 -2.38 3.21
N ASN A 246 25.19 -3.06 2.17
CA ASN A 246 25.16 -2.56 0.79
C ASN A 246 23.92 -1.70 0.49
N TYR A 247 23.09 -1.39 1.50
CA TYR A 247 21.83 -0.69 1.33
C TYR A 247 21.73 0.55 2.23
N ILE A 248 20.85 1.47 1.86
CA ILE A 248 20.47 2.65 2.64
C ILE A 248 18.95 2.72 2.78
N LEU A 249 18.46 2.95 4.00
CA LEU A 249 17.03 3.14 4.23
C LEU A 249 16.62 4.52 3.72
N LYS A 250 15.73 4.57 2.73
CA LYS A 250 15.18 5.83 2.23
C LYS A 250 13.76 6.01 2.74
N TYR A 251 13.56 7.12 3.44
CA TYR A 251 12.24 7.62 3.83
C TYR A 251 11.53 8.38 2.70
N ILE A 252 12.18 8.49 1.54
CA ILE A 252 11.71 9.24 0.39
C ILE A 252 11.60 8.27 -0.77
N GLY A 253 10.40 8.17 -1.34
CA GLY A 253 10.22 7.66 -2.69
C GLY A 253 10.48 8.71 -3.75
N ILE A 254 10.75 8.25 -4.98
CA ILE A 254 10.74 9.11 -6.17
C ILE A 254 9.46 9.99 -6.19
N ASP A 255 9.71 11.30 -6.30
CA ASP A 255 8.98 12.43 -6.92
C ASP A 255 7.53 12.79 -6.60
N THR A 256 6.97 12.41 -5.45
CA THR A 256 5.80 13.18 -4.96
C THR A 256 5.90 13.57 -3.48
N VAL A 257 5.66 14.87 -3.23
CA VAL A 257 5.64 15.48 -1.89
C VAL A 257 4.70 14.73 -0.94
N VAL A 258 3.62 14.16 -1.49
CA VAL A 258 2.56 13.48 -0.75
C VAL A 258 3.05 12.20 -0.06
N PHE A 259 3.86 11.37 -0.74
CA PHE A 259 4.39 10.16 -0.12
C PHE A 259 5.48 10.47 0.90
N ARG A 260 6.33 11.48 0.65
CA ARG A 260 7.40 11.88 1.59
C ARG A 260 6.86 12.20 2.98
N LYS A 261 5.71 12.86 3.06
CA LYS A 261 5.08 13.24 4.33
C LYS A 261 4.52 12.07 5.13
N LYS A 262 4.35 10.88 4.54
CA LYS A 262 3.64 9.71 5.13
C LYS A 262 4.54 8.50 5.41
N SER A 263 5.84 8.62 5.11
CA SER A 263 6.77 7.50 4.93
C SER A 263 7.71 7.25 6.13
N LYS A 264 7.43 7.81 7.30
CA LYS A 264 8.27 7.61 8.49
C LYS A 264 7.89 6.32 9.22
N ILE A 265 8.86 5.76 9.93
CA ILE A 265 8.67 4.78 11.00
C ILE A 265 8.89 5.54 12.31
N PRO A 266 8.12 5.26 13.39
CA PRO A 266 8.40 5.83 14.70
C PRO A 266 9.87 5.64 15.10
N ILE A 267 10.43 6.67 15.73
CA ILE A 267 11.82 6.65 16.22
C ILE A 267 11.82 5.93 17.59
N ASP A 268 12.95 5.34 17.97
CA ASP A 268 13.17 4.71 19.29
C ASP A 268 12.27 3.51 19.62
N ILE A 269 11.78 2.80 18.59
CA ILE A 269 11.05 1.54 18.76
C ILE A 269 11.85 0.35 18.22
N ASP A 270 11.73 -0.80 18.88
CA ASP A 270 12.12 -2.07 18.28
C ASP A 270 10.99 -2.53 17.33
N ILE A 271 11.19 -2.31 16.04
CA ILE A 271 10.22 -2.70 15.00
C ILE A 271 9.93 -4.20 15.00
N ASN A 272 10.86 -5.05 15.45
CA ASN A 272 10.69 -6.50 15.51
C ASN A 272 9.69 -6.91 16.60
N SER A 273 9.64 -6.16 17.70
CA SER A 273 8.63 -6.31 18.76
C SER A 273 7.20 -6.04 18.27
N TRP A 274 7.07 -5.27 17.19
CA TRP A 274 5.80 -5.01 16.48
C TRP A 274 5.56 -5.95 15.30
N GLY A 275 6.41 -6.97 15.13
CA GLY A 275 6.29 -7.98 14.08
C GLY A 275 6.65 -7.45 12.70
N VAL A 276 7.47 -6.39 12.61
CA VAL A 276 7.95 -5.81 11.34
C VAL A 276 9.47 -5.94 11.26
N GLY A 277 10.00 -6.25 10.07
CA GLY A 277 11.44 -6.36 9.84
C GLY A 277 12.07 -7.64 10.39
N ASN A 278 11.28 -8.68 10.65
CA ASN A 278 11.80 -10.05 10.79
C ASN A 278 12.00 -10.71 9.42
N PHE A 279 11.26 -10.22 8.42
CA PHE A 279 11.35 -10.60 7.02
C PHE A 279 11.43 -9.36 6.13
N TYR A 280 12.02 -9.53 4.96
CA TYR A 280 12.25 -8.48 3.98
C TYR A 280 11.94 -9.01 2.58
N LEU A 281 11.34 -8.20 1.72
CA LEU A 281 11.13 -8.52 0.31
C LEU A 281 12.12 -7.73 -0.53
N SER A 282 13.12 -8.39 -1.10
CA SER A 282 13.97 -7.83 -2.14
C SER A 282 13.29 -7.93 -3.48
N VAL A 283 13.24 -6.81 -4.20
CA VAL A 283 12.59 -6.67 -5.49
C VAL A 283 13.58 -6.05 -6.47
N ALA A 284 13.92 -6.82 -7.50
CA ALA A 284 14.60 -6.38 -8.70
C ALA A 284 13.54 -6.11 -9.77
N TYR A 285 13.68 -4.99 -10.47
CA TYR A 285 12.75 -4.59 -11.51
C TYR A 285 13.48 -3.78 -12.58
N SER A 286 12.89 -3.74 -13.77
CA SER A 286 13.41 -2.97 -14.89
C SER A 286 12.58 -1.70 -15.09
N GLU A 287 13.26 -0.53 -15.14
CA GLU A 287 12.68 0.77 -15.51
C GLU A 287 12.92 1.11 -17.00
N SER A 288 13.91 0.48 -17.64
CA SER A 288 14.41 0.86 -18.97
C SER A 288 15.18 -0.24 -19.72
N ILE A 289 15.24 -1.47 -19.18
CA ILE A 289 16.05 -2.57 -19.72
C ILE A 289 15.15 -3.62 -20.38
N ASN A 290 15.63 -4.15 -21.51
CA ASN A 290 15.11 -5.30 -22.22
C ASN A 290 14.72 -6.43 -21.23
N VAL A 291 13.43 -6.79 -21.18
CA VAL A 291 12.93 -7.88 -20.33
C VAL A 291 13.64 -9.20 -20.64
N SER A 292 14.17 -9.38 -21.84
CA SER A 292 14.97 -10.56 -22.19
C SER A 292 16.26 -10.69 -21.41
N GLU A 293 17.00 -9.63 -21.17
CA GLU A 293 18.20 -9.68 -20.32
C GLU A 293 17.83 -9.99 -18.86
N PHE A 294 16.72 -9.41 -18.41
CA PHE A 294 16.18 -9.64 -17.08
C PHE A 294 15.65 -11.07 -16.86
N LEU A 295 15.05 -11.69 -17.89
CA LEU A 295 14.58 -13.07 -17.89
C LEU A 295 15.68 -14.10 -18.15
N ALA A 296 16.63 -13.80 -19.04
CA ALA A 296 17.64 -14.75 -19.52
C ALA A 296 18.83 -14.93 -18.56
N LYS A 297 19.07 -13.98 -17.63
CA LYS A 297 20.27 -13.97 -16.77
C LYS A 297 21.54 -14.22 -17.58
N ASP A 298 21.92 -13.27 -18.44
CA ASP A 298 23.29 -13.31 -18.93
C ASP A 298 24.22 -13.02 -17.74
N LYS A 299 25.07 -13.99 -17.40
CA LYS A 299 25.89 -14.00 -16.17
C LYS A 299 27.05 -13.00 -16.21
N SER A 300 27.28 -12.34 -17.34
CA SER A 300 28.49 -11.55 -17.62
C SER A 300 28.37 -10.07 -17.25
N GLU A 301 27.17 -9.51 -17.15
CA GLU A 301 26.99 -8.12 -16.75
C GLU A 301 26.12 -8.00 -15.51
N THR A 302 26.69 -7.39 -14.47
CA THR A 302 25.91 -6.79 -13.38
C THR A 302 25.01 -5.73 -13.99
N LEU A 303 23.82 -6.16 -14.45
CA LEU A 303 22.69 -5.31 -14.76
C LEU A 303 22.63 -4.22 -13.68
N LYS A 304 22.58 -2.95 -14.08
CA LYS A 304 22.32 -1.78 -13.22
C LYS A 304 20.89 -1.86 -12.66
N ASN A 305 20.58 -2.96 -11.98
CA ASN A 305 19.27 -3.30 -11.47
C ASN A 305 18.93 -2.34 -10.33
N THR A 306 17.86 -1.59 -10.49
CA THR A 306 17.29 -0.83 -9.37
C THR A 306 16.70 -1.84 -8.39
N ARG A 307 17.46 -2.21 -7.36
CA ARG A 307 16.99 -3.11 -6.30
C ARG A 307 16.40 -2.31 -5.15
N LYS A 308 15.16 -2.63 -4.81
CA LYS A 308 14.45 -2.14 -3.62
C LYS A 308 14.26 -3.28 -2.64
N VAL A 309 14.44 -3.02 -1.35
CA VAL A 309 14.15 -4.01 -0.31
C VAL A 309 13.12 -3.42 0.67
N TYR A 310 11.97 -4.07 0.75
CA TYR A 310 10.86 -3.65 1.59
C TYR A 310 10.88 -4.40 2.92
N LEU A 311 10.49 -3.73 4.01
CA LEU A 311 10.22 -4.40 5.26
C LEU A 311 8.87 -5.12 5.16
N LEU A 312 8.78 -6.33 5.69
CA LEU A 312 7.52 -7.06 5.81
C LEU A 312 7.07 -7.08 7.27
N ASN A 313 5.76 -7.10 7.48
CA ASN A 313 5.25 -7.66 8.73
C ASN A 313 5.31 -9.21 8.69
N ASN A 314 5.16 -9.85 9.84
CA ASN A 314 5.18 -11.31 9.96
C ASN A 314 4.07 -12.02 9.17
N CYS A 315 3.08 -11.28 8.67
CA CYS A 315 1.97 -11.79 7.87
C CYS A 315 2.14 -11.56 6.37
N GLY A 316 3.32 -11.10 5.92
CA GLY A 316 3.65 -10.87 4.52
C GLY A 316 3.10 -9.59 3.91
N ASP A 317 2.59 -8.63 4.71
CA ASP A 317 2.25 -7.30 4.20
C ASP A 317 3.50 -6.43 4.05
N VAL A 318 3.57 -5.71 2.93
CA VAL A 318 4.67 -4.81 2.61
C VAL A 318 4.50 -3.46 3.30
N LEU A 319 5.54 -3.06 4.04
CA LEU A 319 5.75 -1.65 4.40
C LEU A 319 6.21 -0.91 3.14
N TYR A 320 5.27 -0.27 2.46
CA TYR A 320 5.51 0.35 1.15
C TYR A 320 6.61 1.42 1.20
N ARG A 321 6.57 2.24 2.24
CA ARG A 321 7.59 3.25 2.56
C ARG A 321 7.76 3.29 4.09
N PRO A 322 8.98 3.47 4.62
CA PRO A 322 10.25 3.61 3.90
C PRO A 322 10.72 2.26 3.34
N ASN A 323 11.66 2.28 2.39
CA ASN A 323 12.28 1.07 1.84
C ASN A 323 13.79 1.26 1.62
N TYR A 324 14.52 0.16 1.54
CA TYR A 324 15.97 0.15 1.37
C TYR A 324 16.35 0.16 -0.10
N TRP A 325 17.39 0.92 -0.42
CA TRP A 325 17.95 1.08 -1.76
C TRP A 325 19.38 0.63 -1.76
N GLN A 326 19.81 -0.06 -2.82
CA GLN A 326 21.21 -0.42 -2.97
C GLN A 326 22.06 0.86 -3.05
N ARG A 327 23.16 0.90 -2.28
CA ARG A 327 24.16 1.98 -2.37
C ARG A 327 24.79 1.91 -3.76
N ARG A 328 24.86 3.06 -4.44
CA ARG A 328 25.59 3.20 -5.70
C ARG A 328 27.06 3.34 -5.45
#